data_AF-A0A968LIS9-F1
#
_entry.id   AF-A0A968LIS9-F1
#
_cell.length_a   1.000
_cell.length_b   1.000
_cell.length_c   1.000
_cell.angle_alpha   90.00
_cell.angle_beta   90.00
_cell.angle_gamma   90.00
#
_symmetry.space_group_name_H-M   'P 1'
#
loop_
_entity.id
_entity.type
_entity.pdbx_description
1 polymer ?
#
loop_
_entity_poly.entity_id
_entity_poly.type
_entity_poly.pdbx_seq_one_letter_code
_entity_poly.pdbx_strand_id
1 'polypeptide(L)'
;MRQIMTFWLGFLLMPLAASALPGQTSEDVADWIKSHPVLRPESGERLWVRKSNTPARRFQFQASSFVPGRAEIRGSANIIRSERLHLFDLVAGVSRDRLEDLLRSIYGPALIEDYRRATVVFRYPTTEKMGDRNNRTVQAVRGELRRGEQFSYWLELVQTSPRKAISGHITVFATTDLEKLQADLSR
;
A
#
# COMPACT_ATOMS: atom_id res chain seq x y z
N MET A 1 -7.35 -50.74 -29.19
CA MET A 1 -7.18 -49.82 -28.05
C MET A 1 -6.80 -48.46 -28.62
N ARG A 2 -7.65 -47.43 -28.46
CA ARG A 2 -7.42 -46.06 -28.96
C ARG A 2 -6.57 -45.29 -27.95
N GLN A 3 -5.41 -44.80 -28.35
CA GLN A 3 -4.63 -43.86 -27.55
C GLN A 3 -5.27 -42.47 -27.61
N ILE A 4 -5.37 -41.87 -26.43
CA ILE A 4 -5.93 -40.55 -26.15
C ILE A 4 -4.80 -39.54 -26.34
N MET A 5 -4.99 -38.55 -27.20
CA MET A 5 -4.11 -37.38 -27.30
C MET A 5 -4.87 -36.16 -26.82
N THR A 6 -4.81 -35.91 -25.52
CA THR A 6 -5.31 -34.68 -24.90
C THR A 6 -4.20 -33.64 -24.98
N PHE A 7 -4.35 -32.68 -25.89
CA PHE A 7 -3.53 -31.48 -25.96
C PHE A 7 -3.77 -30.64 -24.69
N TRP A 8 -2.76 -30.54 -23.85
CA TRP A 8 -2.71 -29.57 -22.77
C TRP A 8 -2.47 -28.18 -23.38
N LEU A 9 -3.51 -27.34 -23.36
CA LEU A 9 -3.40 -25.92 -23.66
C LEU A 9 -2.77 -25.22 -22.45
N GLY A 10 -1.44 -25.03 -22.50
CA GLY A 10 -0.72 -24.27 -21.50
C GLY A 10 -1.09 -22.78 -21.58
N PHE A 11 -1.88 -22.31 -20.62
CA PHE A 11 -2.16 -20.89 -20.43
C PHE A 11 -0.90 -20.23 -19.86
N LEU A 12 -0.17 -19.50 -20.71
CA LEU A 12 0.99 -18.68 -20.34
C LEU A 12 0.53 -17.55 -19.40
N LEU A 13 0.63 -17.78 -18.08
CA LEU A 13 0.58 -16.72 -17.08
C LEU A 13 1.88 -15.91 -17.21
N MET A 14 1.89 -14.89 -18.07
CA MET A 14 2.96 -13.90 -18.03
C MET A 14 2.88 -13.16 -16.68
N PRO A 15 3.94 -13.18 -15.86
CA PRO A 15 4.00 -12.29 -14.72
C PRO A 15 4.06 -10.87 -15.29
N LEU A 16 3.00 -10.09 -15.07
CA LEU A 16 3.09 -8.64 -15.25
C LEU A 16 4.17 -8.17 -14.29
N ALA A 17 5.37 -7.89 -14.81
CA ALA A 17 6.39 -7.19 -14.05
C ALA A 17 5.71 -5.92 -13.48
N ALA A 18 5.74 -5.75 -12.16
CA ALA A 18 5.18 -4.58 -11.53
C ALA A 18 5.97 -3.35 -11.99
N SER A 19 5.46 -2.68 -13.03
CA SER A 19 6.05 -1.46 -13.61
C SER A 19 5.65 -0.20 -12.84
N ALA A 20 4.94 -0.35 -11.70
CA ALA A 20 4.71 0.72 -10.75
C ALA A 20 5.28 0.31 -9.40
N LEU A 21 6.42 0.91 -9.11
CA LEU A 21 7.10 0.88 -7.83
C LEU A 21 7.79 2.25 -7.67
N PRO A 22 8.02 2.70 -6.43
CA PRO A 22 8.81 3.90 -6.17
C PRO A 22 10.11 3.93 -6.98
N GLY A 23 10.37 5.05 -7.65
CA GLY A 23 11.51 5.24 -8.56
C GLY A 23 11.14 5.35 -10.04
N GLN A 24 9.93 4.93 -10.43
CA GLN A 24 9.43 5.04 -11.80
C GLN A 24 8.90 6.44 -12.14
N THR A 25 8.76 6.75 -13.43
CA THR A 25 8.21 8.04 -13.87
C THR A 25 6.69 8.08 -13.68
N SER A 26 6.14 9.29 -13.56
CA SER A 26 4.69 9.49 -13.46
C SER A 26 3.92 9.05 -14.70
N GLU A 27 4.59 8.97 -15.86
CA GLU A 27 4.02 8.47 -17.10
C GLU A 27 3.96 6.95 -17.12
N ASP A 28 5.07 6.27 -16.81
CA ASP A 28 5.12 4.80 -16.75
C ASP A 28 4.13 4.25 -15.72
N VAL A 29 4.03 4.89 -14.56
CA VAL A 29 3.08 4.50 -13.51
C VAL A 29 1.63 4.72 -13.98
N ALA A 30 1.35 5.81 -14.70
CA ALA A 30 0.01 6.05 -15.23
C ALA A 30 -0.40 5.02 -16.30
N ASP A 31 0.52 4.63 -17.18
CA ASP A 31 0.28 3.61 -18.20
C ASP A 31 0.10 2.21 -17.59
N TRP A 32 0.87 1.90 -16.55
CA TRP A 32 0.65 0.70 -15.75
C TRP A 32 -0.73 0.71 -15.09
N ILE A 33 -1.13 1.80 -14.41
CA ILE A 33 -2.47 1.92 -13.78
C ILE A 33 -3.57 1.69 -14.80
N LYS A 34 -3.44 2.30 -15.99
CA LYS A 34 -4.42 2.22 -17.07
C LYS A 34 -4.65 0.79 -17.56
N SER A 35 -3.61 -0.03 -17.58
CA SER A 35 -3.66 -1.43 -17.99
C SER A 35 -3.91 -2.41 -16.84
N HIS A 36 -3.84 -1.96 -15.58
CA HIS A 36 -3.96 -2.82 -14.41
C HIS A 36 -5.41 -3.27 -14.15
N PRO A 37 -5.68 -4.59 -13.99
CA PRO A 37 -7.04 -5.12 -13.88
C PRO A 37 -7.80 -4.60 -12.65
N VAL A 38 -7.10 -4.35 -11.54
CA VAL A 38 -7.70 -3.86 -10.28
C VAL A 38 -7.75 -2.33 -10.22
N LEU A 39 -6.82 -1.63 -10.89
CA LEU A 39 -6.65 -0.17 -10.77
C LEU A 39 -7.17 0.59 -11.99
N ARG A 40 -7.89 -0.07 -12.89
CA ARG A 40 -8.38 0.56 -14.11
C ARG A 40 -9.07 1.90 -13.81
N PRO A 41 -8.55 3.04 -14.29
CA PRO A 41 -9.02 4.36 -13.91
C PRO A 41 -10.41 4.66 -14.49
N GLU A 42 -11.20 5.45 -13.77
CA GLU A 42 -12.37 6.13 -14.33
C GLU A 42 -11.96 7.38 -15.11
N SER A 43 -12.92 8.03 -15.77
CA SER A 43 -12.63 9.28 -16.51
C SER A 43 -12.07 10.35 -15.57
N GLY A 44 -10.92 10.92 -15.94
CA GLY A 44 -10.21 11.93 -15.13
C GLY A 44 -9.27 11.35 -14.06
N GLU A 45 -9.28 10.04 -13.82
CA GLU A 45 -8.32 9.37 -12.95
C GLU A 45 -7.02 9.06 -13.72
N ARG A 46 -5.87 9.25 -13.06
CA ARG A 46 -4.54 8.92 -13.62
C ARG A 46 -3.64 8.27 -12.58
N LEU A 47 -3.03 9.07 -11.69
CA LEU A 47 -2.19 8.58 -10.58
C LEU A 47 -2.98 8.34 -9.28
N TRP A 48 -4.27 8.64 -9.32
CA TRP A 48 -5.19 8.46 -8.22
C TRP A 48 -6.40 7.73 -8.75
N VAL A 49 -6.71 6.59 -8.14
CA VAL A 49 -7.81 5.72 -8.53
C VAL A 49 -8.67 5.45 -7.30
N ARG A 50 -9.98 5.59 -7.47
CA ARG A 50 -10.95 5.29 -6.44
C ARG A 50 -11.86 4.17 -6.91
N LYS A 51 -12.17 3.26 -6.00
CA LYS A 51 -13.21 2.24 -6.19
C LYS A 51 -14.15 2.27 -5.01
N SER A 52 -15.44 2.25 -5.28
CA SER A 52 -16.47 2.31 -4.26
C SER A 52 -17.57 1.33 -4.62
N ASN A 53 -17.69 0.25 -3.85
CA ASN A 53 -18.83 -0.67 -3.99
C ASN A 53 -20.05 -0.12 -3.27
N THR A 54 -19.85 0.55 -2.14
CA THR A 54 -20.88 1.28 -1.36
C THR A 54 -20.21 2.43 -0.60
N PRO A 55 -20.95 3.41 -0.07
CA PRO A 55 -20.38 4.43 0.83
C PRO A 55 -19.64 3.83 2.04
N ALA A 56 -20.05 2.64 2.47
CA ALA A 56 -19.47 1.88 3.57
C ALA A 56 -18.22 1.07 3.19
N ARG A 57 -17.86 0.96 1.90
CA ARG A 57 -16.74 0.17 1.37
C ARG A 57 -16.03 0.88 0.23
N ARG A 58 -14.86 1.46 0.53
CA ARG A 58 -14.08 2.28 -0.40
C ARG A 58 -12.63 1.82 -0.43
N PHE A 59 -12.08 1.78 -1.64
CA PHE A 59 -10.66 1.58 -1.90
C PHE A 59 -10.11 2.79 -2.65
N GLN A 60 -8.87 3.16 -2.35
CA GLN A 60 -8.15 4.22 -3.04
C GLN A 60 -6.71 3.77 -3.27
N PHE A 61 -6.23 4.00 -4.49
CA PHE A 61 -4.83 3.93 -4.85
C PHE A 61 -4.33 5.34 -5.15
N GLN A 62 -3.14 5.69 -4.67
CA GLN A 62 -2.51 6.97 -4.98
C GLN A 62 -1.00 6.79 -5.18
N ALA A 63 -0.50 7.10 -6.37
CA ALA A 63 0.92 7.29 -6.64
C ALA A 63 1.28 8.78 -6.49
N SER A 64 2.44 9.06 -5.90
CA SER A 64 2.86 10.43 -5.56
C SER A 64 4.36 10.62 -5.71
N SER A 65 4.77 11.77 -6.24
CA SER A 65 6.16 12.23 -6.21
C SER A 65 6.56 12.87 -4.86
N PHE A 66 5.61 13.02 -3.94
CA PHE A 66 5.90 13.44 -2.57
C PHE A 66 6.42 12.27 -1.74
N VAL A 67 7.38 12.58 -0.88
CA VAL A 67 7.84 11.70 0.18
C VAL A 67 6.68 11.48 1.18
N PRO A 68 6.44 10.24 1.66
CA PRO A 68 5.43 10.00 2.69
C PRO A 68 5.62 10.86 3.95
N GLY A 69 4.53 11.07 4.69
CA GLY A 69 4.51 11.92 5.88
C GLY A 69 4.21 13.37 5.51
N ARG A 70 4.97 14.33 6.07
CA ARG A 70 4.81 15.75 5.72
C ARG A 70 5.25 16.00 4.28
N ALA A 71 4.47 16.80 3.54
CA ALA A 71 4.68 17.01 2.11
C ALA A 71 6.06 17.62 1.82
N GLU A 72 6.90 16.86 1.12
CA GLU A 72 8.23 17.24 0.67
C GLU A 72 8.48 16.55 -0.69
N ILE A 73 9.01 17.28 -1.67
CA ILE A 73 9.50 16.69 -2.92
C ILE A 73 11.01 16.55 -2.79
N ARG A 74 11.51 15.34 -3.05
CA ARG A 74 12.95 15.06 -3.06
C ARG A 74 13.37 14.61 -4.45
N GLY A 75 14.26 15.38 -5.08
CA GLY A 75 14.70 15.11 -6.45
C GLY A 75 13.67 15.57 -7.49
N SER A 76 13.47 14.76 -8.55
CA SER A 76 12.58 15.11 -9.65
C SER A 76 11.10 14.92 -9.30
N ALA A 77 10.29 15.93 -9.59
CA ALA A 77 8.83 15.89 -9.44
C ALA A 77 8.14 14.89 -10.39
N ASN A 78 8.85 14.40 -11.43
CA ASN A 78 8.34 13.39 -12.34
C ASN A 78 8.54 11.96 -11.84
N ILE A 79 9.27 11.75 -10.72
CA ILE A 79 9.54 10.42 -10.19
C ILE A 79 8.59 10.13 -9.03
N ILE A 80 7.86 9.02 -9.11
CA ILE A 80 7.01 8.53 -8.03
C ILE A 80 7.90 8.07 -6.87
N ARG A 81 7.61 8.58 -5.68
CA ARG A 81 8.32 8.29 -4.41
C ARG A 81 7.52 7.38 -3.51
N SER A 82 6.20 7.41 -3.65
CA SER A 82 5.31 6.60 -2.83
C SER A 82 4.03 6.21 -3.55
N GLU A 83 3.53 5.04 -3.16
CA GLU A 83 2.26 4.51 -3.63
C GLU A 83 1.46 4.02 -2.42
N ARG A 84 0.26 4.56 -2.25
CA ARG A 84 -0.61 4.29 -1.10
C ARG A 84 -1.84 3.52 -1.51
N LEU A 85 -2.06 2.40 -0.84
CA LEU A 85 -3.30 1.63 -0.87
C LEU A 85 -4.10 1.95 0.40
N HIS A 86 -5.23 2.62 0.26
CA HIS A 86 -6.10 2.96 1.38
C HIS A 86 -7.43 2.21 1.27
N LEU A 87 -7.84 1.60 2.39
CA LEU A 87 -9.07 0.84 2.51
C LEU A 87 -9.93 1.42 3.63
N PHE A 88 -11.21 1.56 3.34
CA PHE A 88 -12.24 1.90 4.31
C PHE A 88 -13.39 0.89 4.21
N ASP A 89 -13.72 0.22 5.31
CA ASP A 89 -14.81 -0.77 5.35
C ASP A 89 -15.49 -0.77 6.72
N LEU A 90 -16.70 -0.18 6.79
CA LEU A 90 -17.50 -0.18 8.03
C LEU A 90 -18.11 -1.54 8.34
N VAL A 91 -18.33 -2.38 7.32
CA VAL A 91 -19.03 -3.64 7.45
C VAL A 91 -18.08 -4.72 7.95
N ALA A 92 -17.07 -5.06 7.15
CA ALA A 92 -16.10 -6.10 7.47
C ALA A 92 -14.93 -5.60 8.32
N GLY A 93 -14.69 -4.29 8.35
CA GLY A 93 -13.47 -3.73 8.97
C GLY A 93 -12.24 -3.89 8.08
N VAL A 94 -11.14 -3.32 8.56
CA VAL A 94 -9.82 -3.36 7.92
C VAL A 94 -8.86 -4.06 8.88
N SER A 95 -8.10 -5.03 8.37
CA SER A 95 -7.07 -5.74 9.11
C SER A 95 -5.74 -5.64 8.35
N ARG A 96 -4.64 -6.00 9.05
CA ARG A 96 -3.33 -6.16 8.42
C ARG A 96 -3.40 -7.15 7.26
N ASP A 97 -3.92 -8.34 7.51
CA ASP A 97 -4.01 -9.40 6.49
C ASP A 97 -4.75 -8.93 5.24
N ARG A 98 -5.81 -8.14 5.40
CA ARG A 98 -6.57 -7.59 4.27
C ARG A 98 -5.77 -6.55 3.47
N LEU A 99 -4.94 -5.74 4.13
CA LEU A 99 -4.03 -4.81 3.46
C LEU A 99 -2.89 -5.57 2.76
N GLU A 100 -2.41 -6.68 3.33
CA GLU A 100 -1.40 -7.55 2.72
C GLU A 100 -1.93 -8.30 1.49
N ASP A 101 -3.16 -8.80 1.56
CA ASP A 101 -3.84 -9.41 0.40
C ASP A 101 -4.09 -8.38 -0.70
N LEU A 102 -4.44 -7.15 -0.34
CA LEU A 102 -4.54 -6.05 -1.28
C LEU A 102 -3.18 -5.73 -1.92
N LEU A 103 -2.10 -5.67 -1.14
CA LEU A 103 -0.74 -5.47 -1.64
C LEU A 103 -0.35 -6.57 -2.65
N ARG A 104 -0.62 -7.84 -2.32
CA ARG A 104 -0.39 -8.97 -3.24
C ARG A 104 -1.23 -8.85 -4.51
N SER A 105 -2.48 -8.45 -4.40
CA SER A 105 -3.39 -8.29 -5.55
C SER A 105 -2.95 -7.20 -6.52
N ILE A 106 -2.36 -6.11 -5.99
CA ILE A 106 -1.88 -4.98 -6.79
C ILE A 106 -0.49 -5.24 -7.40
N TYR A 107 0.44 -5.79 -6.64
CA TYR A 107 1.86 -5.84 -7.07
C TYR A 107 2.40 -7.26 -7.33
N GLY A 108 1.63 -8.29 -6.99
CA GLY A 108 2.02 -9.67 -7.18
C GLY A 108 2.95 -10.23 -6.10
N PRO A 109 3.46 -11.46 -6.31
CA PRO A 109 4.19 -12.24 -5.31
C PRO A 109 5.55 -11.63 -4.93
N ALA A 110 6.25 -10.96 -5.85
CA ALA A 110 7.59 -10.44 -5.56
C ALA A 110 7.57 -9.36 -4.46
N LEU A 111 6.64 -8.39 -4.56
CA LEU A 111 6.56 -7.31 -3.58
C LEU A 111 6.06 -7.78 -2.21
N ILE A 112 5.08 -8.70 -2.17
CA ILE A 112 4.59 -9.21 -0.89
C ILE A 112 5.70 -10.00 -0.17
N GLU A 113 6.58 -10.67 -0.90
CA GLU A 113 7.73 -11.35 -0.33
C GLU A 113 8.80 -10.38 0.20
N ASP A 114 9.06 -9.26 -0.47
CA ASP A 114 9.88 -8.16 0.08
C ASP A 114 9.27 -7.60 1.38
N TYR A 115 7.96 -7.31 1.38
CA TYR A 115 7.23 -6.84 2.57
C TYR A 115 7.28 -7.83 3.75
N ARG A 116 7.16 -9.13 3.47
CA ARG A 116 7.16 -10.17 4.51
C ARG A 116 8.52 -10.34 5.16
N ARG A 117 9.60 -10.22 4.37
CA ARG A 117 10.98 -10.25 4.87
C ARG A 117 11.42 -8.92 5.46
N ALA A 118 10.67 -7.84 5.22
CA ALA A 118 10.99 -6.52 5.73
C ALA A 118 11.03 -6.46 7.26
N THR A 119 12.08 -5.84 7.79
CA THR A 119 12.28 -5.68 9.23
C THR A 119 11.48 -4.49 9.74
N VAL A 120 10.74 -4.67 10.83
CA VAL A 120 10.03 -3.55 11.48
C VAL A 120 11.07 -2.66 12.19
N VAL A 121 11.17 -1.41 11.75
CA VAL A 121 12.12 -0.42 12.30
C VAL A 121 11.48 0.58 13.25
N PHE A 122 10.16 0.77 13.15
CA PHE A 122 9.42 1.71 13.99
C PHE A 122 7.97 1.25 14.19
N ARG A 123 7.41 1.47 15.38
CA ARG A 123 5.99 1.25 15.69
C ARG A 123 5.46 2.41 16.50
N TYR A 124 4.21 2.79 16.25
CA TYR A 124 3.54 3.84 17.02
C TYR A 124 2.08 3.48 17.34
N PRO A 125 1.53 4.04 18.44
CA PRO A 125 2.19 4.96 19.38
C PRO A 125 3.27 4.25 20.20
N THR A 126 4.29 5.00 20.62
CA THR A 126 5.31 4.51 21.55
C THR A 126 4.68 4.27 22.92
N THR A 127 5.30 3.45 23.77
CA THR A 127 4.82 3.17 25.13
C THR A 127 4.62 4.44 25.96
N GLU A 128 5.50 5.43 25.79
CA GLU A 128 5.39 6.77 26.38
C GLU A 128 4.09 7.48 25.95
N LYS A 129 3.81 7.51 24.64
CA LYS A 129 2.58 8.12 24.08
C LYS A 129 1.30 7.36 24.45
N MET A 130 1.39 6.08 24.80
CA MET A 130 0.23 5.31 25.31
C MET A 130 -0.17 5.69 26.74
N GLY A 131 0.71 6.30 27.53
CA GLY A 131 0.41 6.76 28.89
C GLY A 131 -0.59 7.91 28.96
N ASP A 132 -0.74 8.66 27.86
CA ASP A 132 -1.71 9.75 27.75
C ASP A 132 -3.12 9.19 27.48
N ARG A 133 -3.81 8.84 28.57
CA ARG A 133 -5.18 8.30 28.53
C ARG A 133 -6.21 9.27 27.95
N ASN A 134 -5.89 10.57 27.87
CA ASN A 134 -6.81 11.60 27.41
C ASN A 134 -6.76 11.79 25.89
N ASN A 135 -5.72 11.31 25.21
CA ASN A 135 -5.59 11.44 23.76
C ASN A 135 -6.22 10.25 23.01
N ARG A 136 -7.54 10.32 22.82
CA ARG A 136 -8.31 9.30 22.08
C ARG A 136 -7.80 9.08 20.65
N THR A 137 -7.25 10.10 20.00
CA THR A 137 -6.68 10.02 18.65
C THR A 137 -5.42 9.15 18.63
N VAL A 138 -4.49 9.37 19.56
CA VAL A 138 -3.28 8.55 19.72
C VAL A 138 -3.64 7.10 20.04
N GLN A 139 -4.70 6.88 20.79
CA GLN A 139 -5.16 5.53 21.10
C GLN A 139 -5.85 4.81 19.94
N ALA A 140 -6.39 5.55 18.97
CA ALA A 140 -7.08 4.98 17.80
C ALA A 140 -6.12 4.55 16.69
N VAL A 141 -4.97 5.21 16.53
CA VAL A 141 -4.07 4.92 15.41
C VAL A 141 -2.98 3.93 15.82
N ARG A 142 -2.76 2.90 15.02
CA ARG A 142 -1.64 1.96 15.18
C ARG A 142 -0.92 1.83 13.86
N GLY A 143 0.40 2.03 13.85
CA GLY A 143 1.16 1.86 12.63
C GLY A 143 2.56 1.32 12.86
N GLU A 144 3.15 0.86 11.77
CA GLU A 144 4.51 0.35 11.72
C GLU A 144 5.21 0.77 10.43
N LEU A 145 6.50 1.02 10.55
CA LEU A 145 7.41 1.17 9.43
C LEU A 145 8.26 -0.08 9.30
N ARG A 146 8.43 -0.55 8.07
CA ARG A 146 9.28 -1.68 7.72
C ARG A 146 10.29 -1.31 6.67
N ARG A 147 11.50 -1.86 6.78
CA ARG A 147 12.56 -1.78 5.79
C ARG A 147 12.68 -3.13 5.09
N GLY A 148 12.27 -3.20 3.84
CA GLY A 148 12.54 -4.32 2.93
C GLY A 148 13.92 -4.19 2.28
N GLU A 149 14.21 -5.11 1.38
CA GLU A 149 15.40 -5.09 0.54
C GLU A 149 15.25 -4.07 -0.58
N GLN A 150 14.08 -4.03 -1.22
CA GLN A 150 13.81 -3.14 -2.34
C GLN A 150 13.05 -1.88 -1.93
N PHE A 151 12.05 -2.02 -1.05
CA PHE A 151 11.19 -0.92 -0.64
C PHE A 151 11.07 -0.79 0.87
N SER A 152 10.53 0.34 1.30
CA SER A 152 10.04 0.49 2.66
C SER A 152 8.52 0.56 2.66
N TYR A 153 7.95 0.16 3.79
CA TYR A 153 6.51 -0.02 3.94
C TYR A 153 6.02 0.70 5.17
N TRP A 154 4.92 1.42 5.01
CA TRP A 154 4.23 2.07 6.11
C TRP A 154 2.82 1.53 6.17
N LEU A 155 2.53 0.74 7.21
CA LEU A 155 1.19 0.21 7.48
C LEU A 155 0.58 0.97 8.64
N GLU A 156 -0.65 1.42 8.49
CA GLU A 156 -1.41 2.10 9.54
C GLU A 156 -2.86 1.61 9.56
N LEU A 157 -3.39 1.42 10.77
CA LEU A 157 -4.76 1.05 11.05
C LEU A 157 -5.37 2.08 11.99
N VAL A 158 -6.59 2.51 11.68
CA VAL A 158 -7.39 3.41 12.52
C VAL A 158 -8.49 2.60 13.20
N GLN A 159 -8.26 2.30 14.47
CA GLN A 159 -9.15 1.58 15.38
C GLN A 159 -10.29 2.49 15.83
N THR A 160 -11.53 2.01 15.68
CA THR A 160 -12.71 2.63 16.31
C THR A 160 -13.12 1.90 17.58
N SER A 161 -12.65 0.66 17.75
CA SER A 161 -12.76 -0.12 18.98
C SER A 161 -11.55 -1.03 19.13
N PRO A 162 -11.30 -1.62 20.32
CA PRO A 162 -10.13 -2.46 20.57
C PRO A 162 -9.95 -3.66 19.61
N ARG A 163 -11.00 -4.03 18.86
CA ARG A 163 -11.00 -5.19 17.96
C ARG A 163 -11.37 -4.88 16.52
N LYS A 164 -11.69 -3.62 16.17
CA LYS A 164 -12.11 -3.27 14.81
C LYS A 164 -11.50 -1.95 14.37
N ALA A 165 -10.63 -2.03 13.37
CA ALA A 165 -10.30 -0.89 12.54
C ALA A 165 -11.28 -0.81 11.38
N ILE A 166 -11.69 0.41 11.01
CA ILE A 166 -12.57 0.65 9.85
C ILE A 166 -11.84 1.30 8.69
N SER A 167 -10.63 1.79 8.94
CA SER A 167 -9.76 2.42 7.96
C SER A 167 -8.34 1.91 8.15
N GLY A 168 -7.61 1.80 7.07
CA GLY A 168 -6.19 1.51 7.11
C GLY A 168 -5.54 1.75 5.76
N HIS A 169 -4.23 1.89 5.77
CA HIS A 169 -3.45 1.96 4.55
C HIS A 169 -2.15 1.20 4.67
N ILE A 170 -1.63 0.84 3.50
CA ILE A 170 -0.24 0.47 3.31
C ILE A 170 0.35 1.39 2.24
N THR A 171 1.49 1.99 2.54
CA THR A 171 2.25 2.82 1.61
C THR A 171 3.55 2.11 1.28
N VAL A 172 3.83 1.88 0.00
CA VAL A 172 5.12 1.42 -0.54
C VAL A 172 5.91 2.66 -0.94
N PHE A 173 7.17 2.78 -0.50
CA PHE A 173 7.97 3.96 -0.79
C PHE A 173 9.47 3.64 -0.87
N ALA A 174 10.25 4.58 -1.42
CA ALA A 174 11.69 4.43 -1.56
C ALA A 174 12.38 4.26 -0.20
N THR A 175 13.33 3.32 -0.10
CA THR A 175 14.06 3.02 1.15
C THR A 175 14.86 4.22 1.68
N THR A 176 15.32 5.09 0.79
CA THR A 176 16.04 6.34 1.10
C THR A 176 15.18 7.37 1.86
N ASP A 177 13.86 7.22 1.84
CA ASP A 177 12.93 8.14 2.48
C ASP A 177 12.45 7.65 3.87
N LEU A 178 12.90 6.47 4.29
CA LEU A 178 12.48 5.84 5.55
C LEU A 178 12.87 6.64 6.79
N GLU A 179 14.10 7.14 6.87
CA GLU A 179 14.57 7.88 8.04
C GLU A 179 13.81 9.20 8.20
N LYS A 180 13.51 9.87 7.09
CA LYS A 180 12.68 11.08 7.07
C LYS A 180 11.28 10.77 7.60
N LEU A 181 10.62 9.73 7.09
CA LEU A 181 9.28 9.36 7.55
C LEU A 181 9.28 8.96 9.03
N GLN A 182 10.28 8.21 9.48
CA GLN A 182 10.43 7.84 10.89
C GLN A 182 10.58 9.08 11.77
N ALA A 183 11.37 10.07 11.35
CA ALA A 183 11.53 11.34 12.08
C ALA A 183 10.23 12.16 12.12
N ASP A 184 9.43 12.14 11.05
CA ASP A 184 8.11 12.79 11.02
C ASP A 184 7.14 12.13 12.00
N LEU A 185 7.11 10.79 12.07
CA LEU A 185 6.18 10.02 12.91
C LEU A 185 6.58 9.96 14.38
N SER A 186 7.86 10.23 14.69
CA SER A 186 8.36 10.21 16.07
C SER A 186 8.04 11.49 16.85
N ARG A 187 7.79 12.60 16.15
CA ARG A 187 7.36 13.88 16.74
C ARG A 187 5.98 13.73 17.36
#